data_AF-A0A223KYC2-F1
#
_entry.id   AF-A0A223KYC2-F1
#
_cell.length_a   1.000
_cell.length_b   1.000
_cell.length_c   1.000
_cell.angle_alpha   90.00
_cell.angle_beta   90.00
_cell.angle_gamma   90.00
#
_symmetry.space_group_name_H-M   'P 1'
#
loop_
_entity.id
_entity.type
_entity.pdbx_description
1 polymer ?
#
loop_
_entity_poly.entity_id
_entity_poly.type
_entity_poly.pdbx_seq_one_letter_code
_entity_poly.pdbx_strand_id
1 'polypeptide(L)' 'MFRGPNANMELGISVFGVLSILGIIFAFLSKKLMYLLTGVTLNGAVLAFAALLLLAWGIGES' A
#
# COMPACT_ATOMS: atom_id res chain seq x y z
N MET A 1 -6.47 -24.70 14.02
CA MET A 1 -5.79 -23.56 13.37
C MET A 1 -5.35 -23.98 11.98
N PHE A 2 -6.19 -23.78 10.97
CA PHE A 2 -5.73 -23.79 9.59
C PHE A 2 -5.31 -22.35 9.28
N ARG A 3 -4.02 -22.02 9.44
CA ARG A 3 -3.46 -20.81 8.84
C ARG A 3 -3.45 -21.08 7.34
N GLY A 4 -4.42 -20.50 6.62
CA GLY A 4 -4.42 -20.51 5.15
C GLY A 4 -3.16 -19.81 4.62
N PRO A 5 -2.85 -19.90 3.31
CA PRO A 5 -1.57 -19.49 2.75
C PRO A 5 -1.18 -18.04 3.11
N ASN A 6 -0.37 -17.86 4.16
CA ASN A 6 0.17 -16.57 4.61
C ASN A 6 0.91 -15.82 3.48
N ALA A 7 1.38 -16.57 2.47
CA ALA A 7 1.99 -16.04 1.27
C ALA A 7 1.11 -15.00 0.54
N ASN A 8 -0.22 -15.15 0.52
CA ASN A 8 -1.07 -14.21 -0.21
C ASN A 8 -1.21 -12.85 0.48
N MET A 9 -1.16 -12.79 1.82
CA MET A 9 -1.26 -11.53 2.55
C MET A 9 0.02 -10.72 2.48
N GLU A 10 1.18 -11.34 2.73
CA GLU A 10 2.47 -10.65 2.62
C GLU A 10 2.73 -10.16 1.19
N LEU A 11 2.45 -11.01 0.17
CA LEU A 11 2.58 -10.61 -1.23
C LEU A 11 1.61 -9.47 -1.57
N GLY A 12 0.36 -9.51 -1.07
CA GLY A 12 -0.60 -8.43 -1.26
C GLY A 12 -0.12 -7.10 -0.68
N ILE A 13 0.35 -7.10 0.58
CA ILE A 13 0.88 -5.91 1.25
C ILE A 13 2.09 -5.35 0.49
N SER A 14 3.01 -6.23 0.08
CA SER A 14 4.20 -5.86 -0.68
C SER A 14 3.84 -5.23 -2.03
N VAL A 15 2.97 -5.87 -2.81
CA VAL A 15 2.52 -5.38 -4.12
C VAL A 15 1.79 -4.05 -3.99
N PHE A 16 0.86 -3.91 -3.03
CA PHE A 16 0.17 -2.63 -2.79
C PHE A 16 1.14 -1.53 -2.37
N GLY A 17 2.13 -1.83 -1.52
CA GLY A 17 3.16 -0.89 -1.11
C GLY A 17 3.98 -0.38 -2.29
N VAL A 18 4.49 -1.29 -3.13
CA VAL A 18 5.31 -0.93 -4.30
C VAL A 18 4.49 -0.14 -5.33
N LEU A 19 3.27 -0.58 -5.66
CA LEU A 19 2.38 0.13 -6.57
C LEU A 19 2.03 1.53 -6.08
N SER A 20 1.78 1.68 -4.77
CA SER A 20 1.47 2.97 -4.16
C SER A 20 2.66 3.93 -4.25
N ILE A 21 3.88 3.46 -3.93
CA ILE A 21 5.11 4.27 -4.04
C ILE A 21 5.31 4.71 -5.50
N LEU A 22 5.14 3.80 -6.46
CA LEU A 22 5.22 4.13 -7.88
C LEU A 22 4.16 5.16 -8.29
N GLY A 23 2.93 5.02 -7.82
CA GLY A 23 1.85 5.97 -8.06
C GLY A 23 2.17 7.38 -7.52
N ILE A 24 2.79 7.48 -6.34
CA ILE A 24 3.27 8.76 -5.79
C ILE A 24 4.38 9.33 -6.67
N ILE A 25 5.36 8.52 -7.09
CA ILE A 25 6.44 8.96 -7.99
C ILE A 25 5.87 9.50 -9.30
N PHE A 26 4.92 8.80 -9.93
CA PHE A 26 4.26 9.27 -11.15
C PHE A 26 3.45 10.56 -10.92
N ALA A 27 2.83 10.73 -9.75
CA ALA A 27 2.13 11.96 -9.38
C ALA A 27 3.07 13.17 -9.36
N PHE A 28 4.27 13.01 -8.79
CA PHE A 28 5.32 14.04 -8.82
C PHE A 28 5.86 14.27 -10.24
N LEU A 29 6.08 13.20 -11.01
CA LEU A 29 6.62 13.29 -12.36
C LEU A 29 5.67 13.99 -13.34
N SER A 30 4.36 13.93 -13.08
CA SER A 30 3.33 14.58 -13.89
C SER A 30 3.45 16.12 -13.94
N LYS A 31 4.10 16.75 -12.95
CA LYS A 31 4.25 18.23 -12.83
C LYS A 31 2.93 19.01 -12.93
N LYS A 32 1.80 18.35 -12.71
CA LYS A 32 0.46 18.93 -12.77
C LYS A 32 -0.14 18.85 -11.38
N LEU A 33 -0.58 19.99 -10.87
CA LEU A 33 -1.11 20.12 -9.51
C LEU A 33 -2.25 19.13 -9.24
N MET A 34 -3.14 18.91 -10.21
CA MET A 34 -4.26 17.98 -10.05
C MET A 34 -3.81 16.52 -9.91
N TYR A 35 -2.85 16.08 -10.72
CA TYR A 35 -2.30 14.72 -10.62
C TYR A 35 -1.46 14.54 -9.37
N LEU A 36 -0.79 15.59 -8.90
CA LEU A 36 -0.09 15.57 -7.62
C LEU A 36 -1.07 15.39 -6.46
N LEU A 37 -2.14 16.19 -6.39
CA LEU A 37 -3.14 16.09 -5.32
C LEU A 37 -3.83 14.73 -5.33
N THR A 38 -4.41 14.34 -6.46
CA THR A 38 -5.13 13.06 -6.56
C THR A 38 -4.19 11.87 -6.39
N GLY A 39 -3.02 11.89 -7.02
CA GLY A 39 -2.03 10.82 -6.94
C GLY A 39 -1.46 10.64 -5.54
N VAL A 40 -1.10 11.71 -4.83
CA VAL A 40 -0.60 11.63 -3.45
C VAL A 40 -1.72 11.24 -2.49
N THR A 41 -2.93 11.79 -2.60
CA THR A 41 -4.04 11.43 -1.71
C THR A 41 -4.48 9.99 -1.89
N LEU A 42 -4.71 9.53 -3.14
CA LEU A 42 -5.14 8.15 -3.41
C LEU A 42 -4.07 7.14 -3.03
N ASN A 43 -2.83 7.32 -3.49
CA ASN A 43 -1.77 6.36 -3.18
C ASN A 43 -1.38 6.44 -1.70
N GLY A 44 -1.35 7.62 -1.09
CA GLY A 44 -1.13 7.80 0.34
C GLY A 44 -2.15 7.03 1.19
N ALA A 45 -3.43 7.06 0.81
CA ALA A 45 -4.46 6.24 1.46
C ALA A 45 -4.20 4.73 1.31
N VAL A 46 -3.79 4.28 0.12
CA VAL A 46 -3.39 2.87 -0.11
C VAL A 46 -2.18 2.48 0.74
N LEU A 47 -1.21 3.38 0.91
CA LEU A 47 -0.03 3.15 1.74
C LEU A 47 -0.40 3.02 3.22
N ALA A 48 -1.29 3.90 3.70
CA ALA A 48 -1.83 3.83 5.06
C ALA A 48 -2.60 2.52 5.29
N PHE A 49 -3.42 2.10 4.32
CA PHE A 49 -4.11 0.82 4.39
C PHE A 49 -3.14 -0.37 4.42
N ALA A 50 -2.10 -0.37 3.58
CA ALA A 50 -1.07 -1.41 3.60
C ALA A 50 -0.33 -1.47 4.96
N ALA A 51 -0.07 -0.32 5.59
CA ALA A 51 0.52 -0.26 6.93
C ALA A 51 -0.41 -0.84 8.00
N LEU A 52 -1.72 -0.58 7.92
CA LEU A 52 -2.71 -1.19 8.81
C LEU A 52 -2.80 -2.70 8.63
N LEU A 53 -2.71 -3.20 7.40
CA LEU A 53 -2.68 -4.64 7.12
C LEU A 53 -1.43 -5.30 7.71
N LEU A 54 -0.27 -4.66 7.57
CA LEU A 54 0.99 -5.14 8.14
C LEU A 54 0.92 -5.18 9.67
N LEU A 55 0.35 -4.14 10.29
CA LEU A 55 0.13 -4.08 11.73
C LEU A 55 -0.84 -5.17 12.20
N ALA A 56 -1.95 -5.37 11.49
CA ALA A 56 -2.91 -6.43 11.80
C ALA A 56 -2.30 -7.84 11.67
N TRP A 57 -1.45 -8.05 10.67
CA TRP A 57 -0.70 -9.29 10.50
C TRP A 57 0.28 -9.52 11.65
N GLY A 58 1.06 -8.52 12.04
CA GLY A 58 2.00 -8.63 13.17
C GLY A 58 1.31 -8.91 14.51
N ILE A 59 0.13 -8.33 14.75
CA ILE A 59 -0.67 -8.61 15.95
C ILE A 59 -1.31 -10.01 15.89
N GLY A 60 -1.79 -10.45 14.73
CA GLY A 60 -2.43 -11.76 14.56
C GLY A 60 -1.45 -12.95 14.54
N GLU A 61 -0.16 -12.69 14.35
CA GLU A 61 0.89 -13.72 14.42
C GLU A 61 1.38 -14.00 15.85
N SER A 62 1.14 -13.08 16.78
CA SER A 62 1.56 -13.17 18.19
C SER A 62 0.75 -14.17 19.01
#